data_AF-A0A413T2J1-F1
#
_entry.id   AF-A0A413T2J1-F1
#
_cell.length_a   1.000
_cell.length_b   1.000
_cell.length_c   1.000
_cell.angle_alpha   90.00
_cell.angle_beta   90.00
_cell.angle_gamma   90.00
#
_symmetry.space_group_name_H-M   'P 1'
#
loop_
_entity.id
_entity.type
_entity.pdbx_description
1 polymer ?
#
loop_
_entity_poly.entity_id
_entity_poly.type
_entity_poly.pdbx_seq_one_letter_code
_entity_poly.pdbx_strand_id
1 'polypeptide(L)'
;MIANLIISAVVAASVSTPEVVYNVESEGKKVTNIEMYSVTDGKYLNRLCKIDFSYDEEGDVIDKKTYVWDVKNSEYVLKQTETFTK
;
A
#
# COMPACT_ATOMS: atom_id res chain seq x y z
N MET A 1 -8.94 6.86 8.35
CA MET A 1 -8.17 6.62 9.59
C MET A 1 -6.77 6.22 9.15
N ILE A 2 -5.73 6.99 9.49
CA ILE A 2 -4.35 6.65 9.10
C ILE A 2 -3.88 5.57 10.08
N ALA A 3 -3.58 4.37 9.57
CA ALA A 3 -3.12 3.25 10.37
C ALA A 3 -1.61 3.10 10.18
N ASN A 4 -0.84 3.18 11.27
CA ASN A 4 0.60 2.93 11.22
C ASN A 4 0.85 1.42 11.32
N LEU A 5 1.24 0.77 10.23
CA LEU A 5 1.66 -0.63 10.23
C LEU A 5 3.18 -0.71 10.02
N ILE A 6 3.94 -0.98 11.09
CA ILE A 6 5.40 -1.14 10.99
C ILE A 6 5.71 -2.54 10.45
N ILE A 7 6.07 -2.64 9.17
CA ILE A 7 6.63 -3.88 8.61
C ILE A 7 8.11 -3.96 9.02
N SER A 8 8.42 -4.73 10.07
CA SER A 8 9.80 -5.03 10.45
C SER A 8 10.44 -5.99 9.44
N ALA A 9 11.23 -5.47 8.51
CA ALA A 9 12.28 -6.24 7.85
C ALA A 9 13.56 -6.10 8.70
N VAL A 10 13.99 -7.17 9.37
CA VAL A 10 15.25 -7.19 10.10
C VAL A 10 16.41 -7.10 9.10
N VAL A 11 17.02 -5.94 8.99
CA VAL A 11 18.35 -5.78 8.39
C VAL A 11 19.17 -4.92 9.35
N ALA A 12 20.14 -5.56 10.01
CA ALA A 12 21.08 -4.91 10.89
C ALA A 12 22.04 -4.02 10.09
N ALA A 13 21.82 -2.71 10.13
CA ALA A 13 22.80 -1.64 10.05
C ALA A 13 22.03 -0.33 10.24
N SER A 14 22.62 0.63 10.96
CA SER A 14 22.08 1.96 11.25
C SER A 14 21.61 2.72 9.99
N VAL A 15 20.39 2.45 9.56
CA VAL A 15 19.68 3.17 8.50
C VAL A 15 18.40 3.62 9.15
N SER A 16 18.21 4.93 9.29
CA SER A 16 16.91 5.50 9.60
C SER A 16 15.93 4.96 8.55
N THR A 17 15.17 3.92 8.89
CA THR A 17 14.14 3.39 8.00
C THR A 17 13.22 4.56 7.70
N PRO A 18 13.04 4.95 6.42
CA PRO A 18 12.20 6.09 6.08
C PRO A 18 10.82 5.86 6.70
N GLU A 19 10.29 6.88 7.36
CA GLU A 19 8.95 6.80 7.94
C GLU A 19 7.96 6.59 6.80
N VAL A 20 7.23 5.47 6.85
CA VAL A 20 6.18 5.13 5.90
C VAL A 20 4.84 5.19 6.61
N VAL A 21 3.89 5.87 6.00
CA VAL A 21 2.51 5.97 6.47
C VAL A 21 1.54 5.38 5.46
N TYR A 22 0.41 4.88 5.96
CA TYR A 22 -0.59 4.18 5.17
C TYR A 22 -1.93 4.91 5.22
N ASN A 23 -2.50 5.15 4.05
CA ASN A 23 -3.89 5.54 3.91
C ASN A 23 -4.69 4.30 3.51
N VAL A 24 -5.61 3.87 4.38
CA VAL A 24 -6.42 2.66 4.18
C VAL A 24 -7.86 3.07 3.92
N GLU A 25 -8.38 2.63 2.77
CA GLU A 25 -9.79 2.75 2.42
C GLU A 25 -10.48 1.39 2.63
N SER A 26 -11.69 1.44 3.16
CA SER A 26 -12.46 0.26 3.49
C SER A 26 -13.95 0.47 3.26
N GLU A 27 -14.61 -0.53 2.69
CA GLU A 27 -16.05 -0.64 2.62
C GLU A 27 -16.55 -1.66 3.64
N GLY A 28 -17.09 -1.17 4.75
CA GLY A 28 -17.46 -2.02 5.89
C GLY A 28 -16.24 -2.70 6.50
N LYS A 29 -16.19 -4.04 6.42
CA LYS A 29 -15.05 -4.85 6.92
C LYS A 29 -14.03 -5.22 5.84
N LYS A 30 -14.26 -4.81 4.59
CA LYS A 30 -13.40 -5.12 3.44
C LYS A 30 -12.47 -3.94 3.18
N VAL A 31 -11.16 -4.19 3.15
CA VAL A 31 -10.17 -3.17 2.78
C VAL A 31 -10.11 -3.10 1.27
N THR A 32 -10.55 -2.00 0.68
CA THR A 32 -10.59 -1.85 -0.79
C THR A 32 -9.28 -1.29 -1.33
N ASN A 33 -8.61 -0.45 -0.53
CA ASN A 33 -7.40 0.26 -0.94
C ASN A 33 -6.40 0.42 0.20
N ILE A 34 -5.11 0.29 -0.11
CA ILE A 34 -4.03 0.74 0.76
C ILE A 34 -3.05 1.56 -0.09
N GLU A 35 -2.91 2.85 0.21
CA GLU A 35 -1.86 3.70 -0.32
C GLU A 35 -0.73 3.88 0.69
N MET A 36 0.50 3.83 0.19
CA MET A 36 1.73 3.94 0.97
C MET A 36 2.48 5.21 0.58
N TYR A 37 2.94 5.94 1.60
CA TYR A 37 3.66 7.21 1.43
C TYR A 37 4.94 7.23 2.26
N SER A 38 6.02 7.80 1.74
CA SER A 38 7.16 8.20 2.56
C SER A 38 6.96 9.60 3.11
N VAL A 39 7.43 9.83 4.34
CA VAL A 39 7.42 11.15 4.97
C VAL A 39 8.76 11.85 4.75
N THR A 40 8.73 13.09 4.25
CA THR A 40 9.90 13.95 4.07
C THR A 40 9.73 15.23 4.89
N ASP A 41 10.81 15.67 5.53
CA ASP A 41 10.83 16.82 6.46
C ASP A 41 9.79 16.73 7.60
N GLY A 42 9.31 15.52 7.93
CA GLY A 42 8.26 15.31 8.93
C GLY A 42 6.89 15.91 8.58
N LYS A 43 6.68 16.39 7.34
CA LYS A 43 5.44 17.09 6.94
C LYS A 43 4.93 16.75 5.54
N TYR A 44 5.79 16.27 4.64
CA TYR A 44 5.42 16.01 3.25
C TYR A 44 5.26 14.52 3.01
N LEU A 45 4.18 14.14 2.34
CA LEU A 45 3.92 12.76 1.92
C LEU A 45 4.27 12.60 0.44
N ASN A 46 5.13 11.65 0.13
CA ASN A 46 5.44 11.25 -1.24
C ASN A 46 4.85 9.88 -1.52
N ARG A 47 4.09 9.76 -2.61
CA ARG A 47 3.48 8.49 -3.04
C ARG A 47 4.55 7.45 -3.35
N LEU A 48 4.36 6.23 -2.85
CA LEU A 48 5.25 5.09 -3.12
C LEU A 48 4.54 4.05 -3.97
N CYS A 49 3.48 3.46 -3.41
CA CYS A 49 2.74 2.38 -4.03
C CYS A 49 1.31 2.32 -3.50
N LYS A 50 0.46 1.63 -4.24
CA LYS A 50 -0.95 1.42 -3.92
C LYS A 50 -1.28 -0.04 -4.11
N ILE A 51 -2.14 -0.57 -3.25
CA ILE A 51 -2.69 -1.92 -3.38
C ILE A 51 -4.21 -1.81 -3.44
N ASP A 52 -4.79 -2.38 -4.47
CA ASP A 52 -6.24 -2.51 -4.62
C ASP A 52 -6.63 -3.97 -4.40
N PHE A 53 -7.66 -4.18 -3.59
CA PHE A 53 -8.22 -5.52 -3.33
C PHE A 53 -9.59 -5.64 -3.99
N SER A 54 -9.85 -6.79 -4.60
CA SER A 54 -11.18 -7.18 -5.06
C SER A 54 -11.63 -8.42 -4.32
N TYR A 55 -12.92 -8.51 -4.09
CA TYR A 55 -13.55 -9.56 -3.27
C TYR A 55 -14.64 -10.25 -4.05
N ASP A 56 -14.90 -11.52 -3.74
CA ASP A 56 -16.09 -12.22 -4.20
C ASP A 56 -17.34 -11.90 -3.34
N GLU A 57 -18.43 -12.58 -3.67
CA GLU A 57 -19.72 -12.47 -2.98
C GLU A 57 -19.65 -13.00 -1.53
N GLU A 58 -18.80 -13.99 -1.25
CA GLU A 58 -18.58 -14.54 0.09
C GLU A 58 -17.73 -13.60 0.96
N GLY A 59 -16.99 -12.69 0.32
CA GLY A 59 -16.10 -11.73 0.97
C GLY A 59 -14.66 -12.19 1.09
N ASP A 60 -14.27 -13.23 0.35
CA ASP A 60 -12.89 -13.66 0.19
C ASP A 60 -12.18 -12.76 -0.84
N VAL A 61 -10.88 -12.50 -0.66
CA VAL A 61 -10.09 -11.72 -1.62
C VAL A 61 -9.83 -12.58 -2.86
N ILE A 62 -10.21 -12.08 -4.03
CA ILE A 62 -9.97 -12.76 -5.32
C ILE A 62 -8.83 -12.14 -6.11
N ASP A 63 -8.63 -10.83 -6.00
CA ASP A 63 -7.52 -10.15 -6.66
C ASP A 63 -6.85 -9.15 -5.71
N LYS A 64 -5.53 -9.08 -5.81
CA LYS A 64 -4.70 -8.05 -5.20
C LYS A 64 -3.82 -7.44 -6.28
N LYS A 65 -4.09 -6.18 -6.61
CA LYS A 65 -3.34 -5.43 -7.62
C LYS A 65 -2.40 -4.47 -6.94
N THR A 66 -1.10 -4.59 -7.22
CA THR A 66 -0.05 -3.72 -6.68
C THR A 66 0.42 -2.76 -7.76
N TYR A 67 0.36 -1.48 -7.44
CA TYR A 67 0.78 -0.37 -8.30
C TYR A 67 1.96 0.36 -7.67
N VAL A 68 2.87 0.86 -8.48
CA VAL A 68 4.00 1.71 -8.04
C VAL A 68 3.81 3.10 -8.64
N TRP A 69 4.07 4.13 -7.84
CA TRP A 69 3.99 5.51 -8.29
C TRP A 69 5.14 5.85 -9.25
N ASP A 70 4.80 6.25 -10.46
CA ASP A 70 5.74 6.82 -11.42
C ASP A 70 5.80 8.33 -11.21
N VAL A 71 6.90 8.80 -10.63
CA VAL A 71 7.12 10.22 -10.32
C VAL A 71 7.19 11.07 -11.58
N LYS A 72 7.66 10.53 -12.72
CA LYS A 72 7.85 11.29 -13.96
C LYS A 72 6.51 11.60 -14.62
N ASN A 73 5.63 10.60 -14.66
CA ASN A 73 4.32 10.71 -15.30
C ASN A 73 3.20 11.08 -14.31
N SER A 74 3.51 11.09 -13.00
CA SER A 74 2.55 11.37 -11.93
C SER A 74 1.33 10.44 -11.97
N GLU A 75 1.58 9.15 -12.15
CA GLU A 75 0.55 8.11 -12.24
C GLU A 75 0.94 6.84 -11.49
N TYR A 76 -0.06 6.03 -11.15
CA TYR A 76 0.16 4.70 -10.60
C TYR A 76 0.25 3.67 -11.72
N VAL A 77 1.39 3.01 -11.83
CA VAL A 77 1.64 1.98 -12.84
C VAL A 77 1.45 0.61 -12.22
N LEU A 78 0.57 -0.23 -12.80
CA LEU A 78 0.36 -1.60 -12.36
C LEU A 78 1.66 -2.39 -12.50
N LYS A 79 2.09 -3.04 -11.42
CA LYS A 79 3.29 -3.90 -11.39
C LYS A 79 2.97 -5.36 -11.26
N GLN A 80 1.95 -5.69 -10.47
CA GLN A 80 1.63 -7.07 -10.17
C GLN A 80 0.14 -7.23 -9.91
N THR A 81 -0.41 -8.33 -10.39
CA THR A 81 -1.73 -8.83 -10.03
C THR A 81 -1.55 -10.21 -9.44
N GLU A 82 -1.99 -10.40 -8.20
CA GLU A 82 -2.09 -11.70 -7.55
C GLU A 82 -3.57 -12.10 -7.56
N THR A 83 -3.90 -13.20 -8.21
CA THR A 83 -5.26 -13.75 -8.23
C THR A 83 -5.30 -14.97 -7.33
N PHE A 84 -6.30 -15.02 -6.46
CA PHE A 84 -6.50 -16.09 -5.49
C PHE A 84 -7.73 -16.89 -5.91
N THR A 85 -7.52 -18.19 -6.12
CA THR A 85 -8.58 -19.16 -6.37
C THR A 85 -8.69 -20.09 -5.18
N LYS A 86 -9.93 -20.44 -4.83
CA LYS A 86 -10.27 -21.35 -3.74
C LYS A 86 -9.87 -22.80 -4.05
#